data_AF-A0A7W7PW66-F1
#
_entry.id   AF-A0A7W7PW66-F1
#
_cell.length_a   1.000
_cell.length_b   1.000
_cell.length_c   1.000
_cell.angle_alpha   90.00
_cell.angle_beta   90.00
_cell.angle_gamma   90.00
#
_symmetry.space_group_name_H-M   'P 1'
#
loop_
_entity.id
_entity.type
_entity.pdbx_description
1 polymer ?
#
loop_
_entity_poly.entity_id
_entity_poly.type
_entity_poly.pdbx_seq_one_letter_code
_entity_poly.pdbx_strand_id
1 'polypeptide(L)'
;MTAHEQEASRADQRVVDRLVPVWLQEMERHDADEARRVRAYWHSGTLPEESARDLTTWVTARVTDTGFNEDEGPDVTGPARITPADKESVHRWLAARGHRL
;
A
#
# COMPACT_ATOMS: atom_id res chain seq x y z
N MET A 1 11.62 20.26 -9.28
CA MET A 1 11.91 18.91 -8.77
C MET A 1 13.41 18.67 -8.78
N THR A 2 14.02 18.88 -7.62
CA THR A 2 15.41 18.56 -7.28
C THR A 2 15.64 17.04 -7.34
N ALA A 3 16.90 16.61 -7.47
CA ALA A 3 17.26 15.18 -7.51
C ALA A 3 16.70 14.41 -6.29
N HIS A 4 16.69 15.05 -5.12
CA HIS A 4 16.15 14.49 -3.89
C HIS A 4 14.65 14.17 -3.95
N GLU A 5 13.85 15.00 -4.61
CA GLU A 5 12.40 14.75 -4.79
C GLU A 5 12.15 13.54 -5.71
N GLN A 6 13.00 13.36 -6.73
CA GLN A 6 12.90 12.22 -7.65
C GLN A 6 13.34 10.91 -6.98
N GLU A 7 14.37 10.96 -6.13
CA GLU A 7 14.84 9.82 -5.35
C GLU A 7 13.79 9.37 -4.31
N ALA A 8 13.17 10.32 -3.61
CA ALA A 8 12.05 10.05 -2.69
C ALA A 8 10.87 9.42 -3.44
N SER A 9 10.48 9.99 -4.59
CA SER A 9 9.39 9.45 -5.42
C SER A 9 9.67 8.01 -5.89
N ARG A 10 10.92 7.68 -6.22
CA ARG A 10 11.32 6.30 -6.57
C ARG A 10 11.31 5.38 -5.36
N ALA A 11 11.68 5.86 -4.18
CA ALA A 11 11.60 5.08 -2.95
C ALA A 11 10.14 4.77 -2.59
N ASP A 12 9.28 5.78 -2.66
CA ASP A 12 7.84 5.64 -2.43
C ASP A 12 7.21 4.68 -3.44
N GLN A 13 7.59 4.77 -4.72
CA GLN A 13 7.14 3.84 -5.75
C GLN A 13 7.57 2.39 -5.47
N ARG A 14 8.80 2.14 -4.98
CA ARG A 14 9.25 0.79 -4.62
C ARG A 14 8.43 0.20 -3.46
N VAL A 15 8.04 1.02 -2.49
CA VAL A 15 7.18 0.60 -1.39
C VAL A 15 5.82 0.18 -1.93
N VAL A 16 5.19 1.00 -2.77
CA VAL A 16 3.88 0.69 -3.35
C VAL A 16 3.94 -0.56 -4.24
N ASP A 17 4.98 -0.70 -5.06
CA ASP A 17 5.18 -1.88 -5.93
C ASP A 17 5.34 -3.18 -5.13
N ARG A 18 5.91 -3.10 -3.92
CA ARG A 18 5.99 -4.23 -2.98
C ARG A 18 4.65 -4.53 -2.32
N LEU A 19 3.87 -3.52 -1.96
CA LEU A 19 2.66 -3.65 -1.15
C LEU A 19 1.39 -3.95 -1.96
N VAL A 20 1.23 -3.35 -3.14
CA VAL A 20 0.03 -3.53 -3.97
C VAL A 20 -0.22 -5.00 -4.33
N PRO A 21 0.77 -5.81 -4.74
CA PRO A 21 0.55 -7.24 -5.00
C PRO A 21 0.07 -8.02 -3.77
N VAL A 22 0.54 -7.63 -2.58
CA VAL A 22 0.13 -8.25 -1.31
C VAL A 22 -1.32 -7.89 -0.99
N TRP A 23 -1.65 -6.60 -1.07
CA TRP A 23 -3.02 -6.12 -0.90
C TRP A 23 -3.99 -6.77 -1.89
N LEU A 24 -3.63 -6.87 -3.17
CA LEU A 24 -4.44 -7.54 -4.18
C LEU A 24 -4.64 -9.03 -3.90
N GLN A 25 -3.61 -9.73 -3.39
CA GLN A 25 -3.75 -11.13 -2.99
C GLN A 25 -4.69 -11.29 -1.80
N GLU A 26 -4.65 -10.38 -0.82
CA GLU A 26 -5.58 -10.40 0.31
C GLU A 26 -7.01 -10.06 -0.16
N MET A 27 -7.18 -9.06 -1.02
CA MET A 27 -8.46 -8.72 -1.64
C MET A 27 -9.03 -9.90 -2.43
N GLU A 28 -8.21 -10.64 -3.18
CA GLU A 28 -8.66 -11.81 -3.95
C GLU A 28 -9.24 -12.92 -3.07
N ARG A 29 -8.81 -13.02 -1.81
CA ARG A 29 -9.39 -13.98 -0.84
C ARG A 29 -10.81 -13.59 -0.39
N HIS A 30 -11.14 -12.31 -0.45
CA HIS A 30 -12.46 -11.79 -0.08
C HIS A 30 -13.37 -11.63 -1.30
N ASP A 31 -12.85 -11.03 -2.37
CA ASP A 31 -13.57 -10.74 -3.61
C ASP A 31 -12.62 -10.78 -4.82
N ALA A 32 -12.61 -11.92 -5.51
CA ALA A 32 -11.71 -12.16 -6.64
C ALA A 32 -12.04 -11.28 -7.88
N ASP A 33 -13.30 -10.89 -8.06
CA ASP A 33 -13.72 -10.03 -9.17
C ASP A 33 -13.31 -8.58 -8.94
N GLU A 34 -13.41 -8.09 -7.71
CA GLU A 34 -12.83 -6.81 -7.32
C GLU A 34 -11.31 -6.79 -7.49
N ALA A 35 -10.60 -7.79 -6.96
CA ALA A 35 -9.14 -7.89 -7.08
C ALA A 35 -8.66 -7.84 -8.53
N ARG A 36 -9.33 -8.54 -9.45
CA ARG A 36 -9.01 -8.50 -10.89
C ARG A 36 -9.21 -7.12 -11.49
N ARG A 37 -10.31 -6.43 -11.14
CA ARG A 37 -10.57 -5.06 -11.64
C ARG A 37 -9.51 -4.09 -11.16
N VAL A 38 -9.22 -4.08 -9.87
CA VAL A 38 -8.18 -3.22 -9.28
C VAL A 38 -6.81 -3.53 -9.87
N ARG A 39 -6.49 -4.81 -10.11
CA ARG A 39 -5.25 -5.21 -10.78
C ARG A 39 -5.14 -4.69 -12.21
N ALA A 40 -6.23 -4.70 -12.98
CA ALA A 40 -6.24 -4.15 -14.34
C ALA A 40 -6.01 -2.62 -14.33
N TYR A 41 -6.61 -1.92 -13.37
CA TYR A 41 -6.37 -0.48 -13.13
C TYR A 41 -4.90 -0.22 -12.78
N TRP A 42 -4.35 -0.99 -11.84
CA TRP A 42 -2.94 -0.91 -11.45
C TRP A 42 -1.99 -1.09 -12.65
N HIS A 43 -2.20 -2.13 -13.47
CA HIS A 43 -1.39 -2.36 -14.67
C HIS A 43 -1.53 -1.26 -15.73
N SER A 44 -2.68 -0.58 -15.79
CA SER A 44 -2.90 0.57 -16.68
C SER A 44 -2.28 1.87 -16.13
N GLY A 45 -1.70 1.84 -14.92
CA GLY A 45 -1.09 2.99 -14.25
C GLY A 45 -2.09 3.95 -13.60
N THR A 46 -3.38 3.67 -13.71
CA THR A 46 -4.47 4.48 -13.15
C THR A 46 -5.03 3.78 -11.93
N LEU A 47 -4.98 4.40 -10.74
CA LEU A 47 -5.65 3.87 -9.55
C LEU A 47 -6.89 4.74 -9.30
N PRO A 48 -8.12 4.18 -9.31
CA PRO A 48 -9.30 4.97 -8.98
C PRO A 48 -9.27 5.41 -7.51
N GLU A 49 -9.93 6.51 -7.17
CA GLU A 49 -9.92 7.10 -5.83
C GLU A 49 -10.43 6.12 -4.75
N GLU A 50 -11.42 5.30 -5.08
CA GLU A 50 -11.93 4.26 -4.18
C GLU A 50 -10.84 3.24 -3.84
N SER A 51 -10.10 2.75 -4.84
CA SER A 51 -8.98 1.83 -4.65
C SER A 51 -7.81 2.47 -3.90
N ALA A 52 -7.56 3.77 -4.11
CA ALA A 52 -6.57 4.52 -3.34
C ALA A 52 -6.93 4.60 -1.85
N ARG A 53 -8.21 4.86 -1.56
CA ARG A 53 -8.74 4.88 -0.19
C ARG A 53 -8.67 3.50 0.45
N ASP A 54 -9.01 2.46 -0.30
CA ASP A 54 -8.98 1.09 0.19
C ASP A 54 -7.56 0.62 0.53
N LEU A 55 -6.59 0.91 -0.35
CA LEU A 55 -5.16 0.70 -0.08
C LEU A 55 -4.69 1.45 1.19
N THR A 56 -5.17 2.67 1.40
CA THR A 56 -4.86 3.49 2.58
C THR A 56 -5.43 2.91 3.87
N THR A 57 -6.67 2.40 3.80
CA THR A 57 -7.30 1.67 4.89
C THR A 57 -6.52 0.40 5.22
N TRP A 58 -6.18 -0.40 4.21
CA TRP A 58 -5.45 -1.64 4.37
C TRP A 58 -4.07 -1.45 4.99
N VAL A 59 -3.27 -0.49 4.48
CA VAL A 59 -1.93 -0.21 5.04
C VAL A 59 -2.02 0.32 6.47
N THR A 60 -3.05 1.11 6.79
CA THR A 60 -3.28 1.60 8.15
C THR A 60 -3.64 0.46 9.09
N ALA A 61 -4.54 -0.43 8.69
CA ALA A 61 -4.91 -1.60 9.48
C ALA A 61 -3.69 -2.49 9.77
N ARG A 62 -2.82 -2.73 8.77
CA ARG A 62 -1.63 -3.56 8.95
C ARG A 62 -0.55 -2.91 9.80
N VAL A 63 -0.35 -1.59 9.71
CA VAL A 63 0.57 -0.88 10.61
C VAL A 63 0.10 -0.98 12.06
N THR A 64 -1.21 -0.89 12.32
CA THR A 64 -1.76 -1.06 13.67
C THR A 64 -1.67 -2.50 14.16
N ASP A 65 -1.90 -3.48 13.29
CA ASP A 65 -1.74 -4.91 13.59
C ASP A 65 -0.28 -5.30 13.88
N THR A 66 0.69 -4.63 13.24
CA THR A 66 2.13 -4.92 13.40
C THR A 66 2.84 -4.03 14.43
N GLY A 67 2.26 -2.89 14.80
CA GLY A 67 2.85 -1.90 15.71
C GLY A 67 2.66 -2.18 17.20
N PHE A 68 1.96 -3.26 17.56
CA PHE A 68 1.63 -3.58 18.96
C PHE A 68 2.36 -4.82 19.53
N ASN A 69 3.35 -5.39 18.82
CA ASN A 69 4.15 -6.53 19.30
C ASN A 69 5.65 -6.22 19.30
N GLU A 70 6.06 -5.13 19.94
CA GLU A 70 7.48 -4.95 20.28
C GLU A 70 7.86 -5.69 21.58
N ASP A 71 6.88 -6.16 22.36
CA ASP A 71 7.05 -6.89 23.63
C ASP A 71 5.93 -7.96 23.73
N GLU A 72 6.24 -9.24 23.46
CA GLU A 72 5.32 -10.41 23.46
C GLU A 72 4.07 -10.41 22.51
N GLY A 73 4.11 -11.13 21.37
CA GLY A 73 2.89 -11.48 20.61
C GLY A 73 3.12 -11.94 19.16
N PRO A 74 2.16 -12.64 18.51
CA PRO A 74 2.36 -13.79 17.61
C PRO A 74 3.10 -13.51 16.29
N ASP A 75 3.69 -14.59 15.75
CA ASP A 75 4.30 -14.69 14.43
C ASP A 75 3.47 -13.95 13.38
N VAL A 76 3.99 -12.83 12.89
CA VAL A 76 3.37 -12.07 11.82
C VAL A 76 3.67 -12.80 10.51
N THR A 77 3.03 -13.95 10.29
CA THR A 77 3.05 -14.69 9.01
C THR A 77 2.21 -13.98 7.95
N GLY A 78 2.21 -12.64 7.97
CA GLY A 78 1.71 -11.82 6.88
C GLY A 78 2.82 -11.68 5.82
N PRO A 79 2.51 -11.80 4.51
CA PRO A 79 3.51 -11.81 3.44
C PRO A 79 4.37 -10.53 3.33
N ALA A 80 4.09 -9.46 4.08
CA ALA A 80 4.98 -8.32 4.23
C ALA A 80 4.85 -7.67 5.62
N ARG A 81 5.99 -7.44 6.30
CA ARG A 81 6.05 -6.53 7.46
C ARG A 81 5.86 -5.11 6.96
N ILE A 82 4.72 -4.49 7.30
CA ILE A 82 4.39 -3.13 6.91
C ILE A 82 4.77 -2.21 8.08
N THR A 83 5.66 -1.25 7.82
CA THR A 83 6.11 -0.29 8.82
C THR A 83 5.32 1.03 8.72
N PRO A 84 5.32 1.86 9.77
CA PRO A 84 4.77 3.22 9.68
C PRO A 84 5.39 4.03 8.52
N ALA A 85 6.68 3.84 8.24
CA ALA A 85 7.35 4.47 7.11
C ALA A 85 6.79 4.02 5.75
N ASP A 86 6.44 2.73 5.62
CA ASP A 86 5.79 2.23 4.40
C ASP A 86 4.43 2.89 4.16
N LYS A 87 3.64 3.06 5.23
CA LYS A 87 2.37 3.81 5.17
C LYS A 87 2.59 5.23 4.69
N GLU A 88 3.56 5.96 5.24
CA GLU A 88 3.84 7.32 4.81
C GLU A 88 4.26 7.39 3.34
N SER A 89 5.06 6.42 2.87
CA SER A 89 5.43 6.31 1.45
C SER A 89 4.22 6.07 0.54
N VAL A 90 3.28 5.21 0.94
CA VAL A 90 2.02 5.01 0.20
C VAL A 90 1.22 6.32 0.14
N HIS A 91 1.10 7.02 1.27
CA HIS A 91 0.36 8.27 1.34
C HIS A 91 0.98 9.35 0.44
N ARG A 92 2.31 9.51 0.49
CA ARG A 92 3.04 10.47 -0.37
C ARG A 92 2.89 10.13 -1.84
N TRP A 93 2.99 8.86 -2.20
CA TRP A 93 2.79 8.40 -3.58
C TRP A 93 1.38 8.67 -4.10
N LEU A 94 0.35 8.45 -3.28
CA LEU A 94 -1.05 8.76 -3.61
C LEU A 94 -1.27 10.27 -3.76
N ALA A 95 -0.74 11.07 -2.84
CA ALA A 95 -0.81 12.53 -2.89
C ALA A 95 -0.10 13.10 -4.15
N ALA A 96 1.04 12.54 -4.54
CA ALA A 96 1.76 12.93 -5.77
C ALA A 96 0.96 12.67 -7.05
N ARG A 97 -0.02 11.76 -6.99
CA ARG A 97 -0.95 11.45 -8.09
C ARG A 97 -2.26 12.22 -8.03
N GLY A 98 -2.41 13.11 -7.04
CA GLY A 98 -3.59 13.96 -6.88
C GLY A 98 -4.73 13.33 -6.07
N HIS A 99 -4.51 12.16 -5.45
CA HIS A 99 -5.51 11.59 -4.54
C HIS A 99 -5.53 12.36 -3.23
N ARG A 100 -6.72 12.83 -2.82
CA ARG A 100 -6.95 13.35 -1.47
C ARG A 100 -7.25 12.18 -0.54
N LEU A 101 -6.32 11.96 0.40
CA LEU A 101 -6.42 10.96 1.46
C LEU A 101 -7.21 11.50 2.65
#